data_AF-A0A4P9C5I5-F1
#
_entry.id   AF-A0A4P9C5I5-F1
#
_cell.length_a   1.000
_cell.length_b   1.000
_cell.length_c   1.000
_cell.angle_alpha   90.00
_cell.angle_beta   90.00
_cell.angle_gamma   90.00
#
_symmetry.space_group_name_H-M   'P 1'
#
loop_
_entity.id
_entity.type
_entity.pdbx_description
1 polymer ?
#
loop_
_entity_poly.entity_id
_entity_poly.type
_entity_poly.pdbx_seq_one_letter_code
_entity_poly.pdbx_strand_id
1 'polypeptide(L)'
;MIRGVACLMQLNVKKTMSLLGILLLMSPVLFSRMAMAEGQSTDSLNIENGSISISEVGRATQAGNTYTFSNDRGLRLTGTSDQYGVTVRYGVGTGNPVNLKLDNLQIDTSKNDLCAFSILENASVVIELMDGTDNRLTSADYFAGLQAQNLGGKAGEVRITGTGSLTSTGGRGSAGIGGAQNITHWYGTGGNISIDSGKITATGGEEGAGIGGGYKGDGGVIRISGGTVTAQGGKNAAGIGGGHYGLAGSLDITAENITAQGSDGADSIGNGADYTEKNAGETVIEVQQSTDVKVDAVPTAPPAQTEPQKQEEASQENPAPVKKAGAGNILLSFGLLLLLMGAELGLCKRMEKHCAEDESSQGYRNP
;
A
#
# COMPACT_ATOMS: atom_id res chain seq x y z
N MET A 1 -60.78 6.75 -63.58
CA MET A 1 -60.07 6.96 -62.30
C MET A 1 -58.69 6.27 -62.28
N ILE A 2 -57.94 6.20 -63.40
CA ILE A 2 -56.66 5.44 -63.47
C ILE A 2 -55.47 6.28 -63.98
N ARG A 3 -55.70 7.48 -64.57
CA ARG A 3 -54.59 8.35 -65.04
C ARG A 3 -54.09 9.39 -64.04
N GLY A 4 -54.79 9.63 -62.93
CA GLY A 4 -54.38 10.59 -61.89
C GLY A 4 -53.43 10.04 -60.81
N VAL A 5 -53.44 8.72 -60.58
CA VAL A 5 -52.65 8.08 -59.51
C VAL A 5 -51.19 7.85 -59.93
N ALA A 6 -50.93 7.65 -61.22
CA ALA A 6 -49.57 7.43 -61.75
C ALA A 6 -48.70 8.71 -61.73
N CYS A 7 -49.30 9.90 -61.85
CA CYS A 7 -48.56 11.17 -61.83
C CYS A 7 -48.15 11.58 -60.40
N LEU A 8 -48.98 11.28 -59.40
CA LEU A 8 -48.69 11.60 -58.00
C LEU A 8 -47.57 10.72 -57.41
N MET A 9 -47.44 9.46 -57.86
CA MET A 9 -46.35 8.57 -57.44
C MET A 9 -44.98 8.95 -58.04
N GLN A 10 -44.93 9.54 -59.24
CA GLN A 10 -43.67 9.95 -59.88
C GLN A 10 -43.04 11.20 -59.23
N LEU A 11 -43.85 12.11 -58.64
CA LEU A 11 -43.34 13.29 -57.97
C LEU A 11 -42.78 13.01 -56.56
N ASN A 12 -43.38 12.08 -55.81
CA ASN A 12 -42.91 11.74 -54.47
C ASN A 12 -41.60 10.93 -54.48
N VAL A 13 -41.36 10.12 -55.52
CA VAL A 13 -40.12 9.33 -55.64
C VAL A 13 -38.91 10.22 -55.99
N LYS A 14 -39.09 11.27 -56.80
CA LYS A 14 -38.00 12.21 -57.12
C LYS A 14 -37.58 13.09 -55.93
N LYS A 15 -38.53 13.54 -55.10
CA LYS A 15 -38.20 14.33 -53.89
C LYS A 15 -37.55 13.47 -52.79
N THR A 16 -37.97 12.22 -52.61
CA THR A 16 -37.33 11.32 -51.64
C THR A 16 -35.95 10.85 -52.08
N MET A 17 -35.73 10.60 -53.37
CA MET A 17 -34.38 10.26 -53.88
C MET A 17 -33.40 11.44 -53.86
N SER A 18 -33.87 12.68 -54.00
CA SER A 18 -33.02 13.87 -53.87
C SER A 18 -32.64 14.18 -52.42
N LEU A 19 -33.50 13.88 -51.44
CA LEU A 19 -33.19 14.03 -50.01
C LEU A 19 -32.29 12.90 -49.49
N LEU A 20 -32.51 11.66 -49.97
CA LEU A 20 -31.66 10.51 -49.62
C LEU A 20 -30.24 10.64 -50.20
N GLY A 21 -30.10 11.24 -51.39
CA GLY A 21 -28.80 11.52 -52.01
C GLY A 21 -27.99 12.59 -51.26
N ILE A 22 -28.65 13.62 -50.72
CA ILE A 22 -27.97 14.66 -49.92
C ILE A 22 -27.64 14.15 -48.51
N LEU A 23 -28.46 13.27 -47.93
CA LEU A 23 -28.19 12.65 -46.63
C LEU A 23 -27.02 11.63 -46.68
N LEU A 24 -26.84 10.94 -47.82
CA LEU A 24 -25.71 10.02 -48.05
C LEU A 24 -24.42 10.73 -48.47
N LEU A 25 -24.50 11.96 -49.02
CA LEU A 25 -23.33 12.77 -49.36
C LEU A 25 -22.82 13.63 -48.18
N MET A 26 -23.61 13.76 -47.10
CA MET A 26 -23.26 14.54 -45.89
C MET A 26 -22.78 13.69 -44.71
N SER A 27 -22.35 12.43 -44.90
CA SER A 27 -21.85 11.61 -43.78
C SER A 27 -20.90 10.46 -44.18
N PRO A 28 -19.82 10.76 -44.93
CA PRO A 28 -18.52 10.19 -44.56
C PRO A 28 -17.65 11.20 -43.80
N VAL A 29 -18.01 12.50 -43.84
CA VAL A 29 -17.23 13.57 -43.19
C VAL A 29 -17.52 13.67 -41.68
N LEU A 30 -18.63 13.10 -41.19
CA LEU A 30 -18.93 12.96 -39.76
C LEU A 30 -18.57 11.61 -39.15
N PHE A 31 -17.92 10.71 -39.91
CA PHE A 31 -17.00 9.73 -39.33
C PHE A 31 -15.57 10.28 -39.38
N SER A 32 -15.43 11.60 -39.15
CA SER A 32 -14.16 12.17 -38.72
C SER A 32 -13.87 11.61 -37.34
N ARG A 33 -13.20 10.44 -37.35
CA ARG A 33 -12.26 9.99 -36.35
C ARG A 33 -12.69 10.36 -34.93
N MET A 34 -13.45 9.48 -34.29
CA MET A 34 -13.03 9.10 -32.94
C MET A 34 -11.67 8.41 -33.09
N ALA A 35 -10.64 9.20 -33.37
CA ALA A 35 -9.28 8.79 -33.09
C ALA A 35 -9.29 8.65 -31.57
N MET A 36 -9.48 7.42 -31.09
CA MET A 36 -8.90 7.02 -29.81
C MET A 36 -7.48 7.57 -29.88
N ALA A 37 -7.16 8.54 -29.02
CA ALA A 37 -5.83 9.14 -29.00
C ALA A 37 -4.85 8.00 -28.79
N GLU A 38 -4.21 7.57 -29.88
CA GLU A 38 -3.27 6.46 -29.88
C GLU A 38 -2.08 6.97 -29.07
N GLY A 39 -1.96 6.48 -27.82
CA GLY A 39 -1.01 7.01 -26.87
C GLY A 39 0.40 6.88 -27.43
N GLN A 40 1.18 7.95 -27.37
CA GLN A 40 2.53 7.97 -27.92
C GLN A 40 3.38 6.89 -27.24
N SER A 41 4.01 6.02 -28.03
CA SER A 41 4.89 5.01 -27.46
C SER A 41 6.10 5.66 -26.80
N THR A 42 6.40 5.24 -25.57
CA THR A 42 7.60 5.66 -24.84
C THR A 42 8.11 4.51 -23.97
N ASP A 43 9.41 4.52 -23.70
CA ASP A 43 10.03 3.69 -22.68
C ASP A 43 10.44 4.51 -21.43
N SER A 44 10.32 5.85 -21.47
CA SER A 44 10.69 6.74 -20.36
C SER A 44 9.83 7.99 -20.25
N LEU A 45 9.60 8.45 -19.02
CA LEU A 45 9.03 9.77 -18.72
C LEU A 45 9.94 10.53 -17.73
N ASN A 46 10.06 11.84 -17.93
CA ASN A 46 10.78 12.74 -17.03
C ASN A 46 9.78 13.55 -16.22
N ILE A 47 9.86 13.51 -14.89
CA ILE A 47 8.93 14.18 -13.96
C ILE A 47 8.89 15.71 -14.12
N GLU A 48 9.94 16.32 -14.68
CA GLU A 48 10.00 17.76 -14.98
C GLU A 48 8.89 18.22 -15.94
N ASN A 49 8.36 17.30 -16.75
CA ASN A 49 7.31 17.59 -17.73
C ASN A 49 5.89 17.53 -17.13
N GLY A 50 5.75 17.38 -15.82
CA GLY A 50 4.46 17.35 -15.13
C GLY A 50 4.20 16.03 -14.40
N SER A 51 3.15 16.02 -13.56
CA SER A 51 2.75 14.83 -12.81
C SER A 51 2.47 13.65 -13.72
N ILE A 52 2.90 12.47 -13.28
CA ILE A 52 2.76 11.22 -14.03
C ILE A 52 1.66 10.40 -13.37
N SER A 53 0.64 10.04 -14.15
CA SER A 53 -0.44 9.17 -13.68
C SER A 53 -0.47 7.89 -14.49
N ILE A 54 -0.37 6.74 -13.83
CA ILE A 54 -0.53 5.43 -14.45
C ILE A 54 -1.93 4.92 -14.11
N SER A 55 -2.80 4.94 -15.12
CA SER A 55 -4.22 4.59 -14.99
C SER A 55 -4.52 3.12 -15.29
N GLU A 56 -3.64 2.44 -16.02
CA GLU A 56 -3.75 1.04 -16.40
C GLU A 56 -2.38 0.49 -16.82
N VAL A 57 -2.23 -0.83 -16.89
CA VAL A 57 -0.97 -1.48 -17.28
C VAL A 57 -0.58 -1.06 -18.70
N GLY A 58 0.66 -0.58 -18.86
CA GLY A 58 1.20 -0.15 -20.16
C GLY A 58 0.71 1.22 -20.64
N ARG A 59 -0.03 2.00 -19.83
CA ARG A 59 -0.43 3.37 -20.18
C ARG A 59 -0.21 4.36 -19.05
N ALA A 60 0.40 5.48 -19.39
CA ALA A 60 0.64 6.60 -18.49
C ALA A 60 0.13 7.90 -19.11
N THR A 61 -0.20 8.87 -18.28
CA THR A 61 -0.51 10.23 -18.70
C THR A 61 0.42 11.24 -18.03
N GLN A 62 0.81 12.26 -18.79
CA GLN A 62 1.65 13.36 -18.30
C GLN A 62 1.34 14.64 -19.08
N ALA A 63 1.11 15.75 -18.38
CA ALA A 63 0.74 17.05 -18.95
C ALA A 63 -0.41 16.97 -19.99
N GLY A 64 -1.42 16.14 -19.72
CA GLY A 64 -2.58 15.93 -20.60
C GLY A 64 -2.32 15.00 -21.79
N ASN A 65 -1.08 14.56 -22.02
CA ASN A 65 -0.75 13.60 -23.07
C ASN A 65 -0.85 12.17 -22.54
N THR A 66 -1.24 11.24 -23.42
CA THR A 66 -1.27 9.80 -23.14
C THR A 66 -0.10 9.11 -23.80
N TYR A 67 0.58 8.26 -23.05
CA TYR A 67 1.71 7.45 -23.48
C TYR A 67 1.40 5.97 -23.32
N THR A 68 1.92 5.16 -24.24
CA THR A 68 1.89 3.69 -24.16
C THR A 68 3.30 3.15 -23.94
N PHE A 69 3.45 2.12 -23.12
CA PHE A 69 4.75 1.49 -22.83
C PHE A 69 4.61 -0.02 -22.69
N SER A 70 5.71 -0.75 -22.87
CA SER A 70 5.74 -2.20 -22.64
C SER A 70 5.88 -2.48 -21.15
N ASN A 71 4.85 -3.05 -20.53
CA ASN A 71 4.93 -3.40 -19.11
C ASN A 71 6.03 -4.42 -18.82
N ASP A 72 6.31 -5.35 -19.73
CA ASP A 72 7.38 -6.34 -19.57
C ASP A 72 8.78 -5.68 -19.48
N ARG A 73 8.99 -4.57 -20.20
CA ARG A 73 10.24 -3.79 -20.10
C ARG A 73 10.25 -2.78 -18.95
N GLY A 74 9.06 -2.43 -18.45
CA GLY A 74 8.83 -1.40 -17.45
C GLY A 74 8.97 0.02 -18.00
N LEU A 75 8.29 0.97 -17.37
CA LEU A 75 8.42 2.40 -17.68
C LEU A 75 9.52 3.04 -16.83
N ARG A 76 10.53 3.64 -17.48
CA ARG A 76 11.61 4.36 -16.78
C ARG A 76 11.16 5.76 -16.38
N LEU A 77 11.28 6.07 -15.09
CA LEU A 77 10.96 7.38 -14.50
C LEU A 77 12.26 8.08 -14.11
N THR A 78 12.41 9.34 -14.50
CA THR A 78 13.63 10.14 -14.36
C THR A 78 13.33 11.58 -13.96
N GLY A 79 14.37 12.34 -13.62
CA GLY A 79 14.32 13.79 -13.48
C GLY A 79 14.07 14.28 -12.07
N THR A 80 14.03 15.61 -11.91
CA THR A 80 13.86 16.26 -10.60
C THR A 80 12.62 17.16 -10.57
N SER A 81 11.82 17.11 -9.52
CA SER A 81 10.68 18.03 -9.35
C SER A 81 10.40 18.31 -7.88
N ASP A 82 10.00 19.54 -7.58
CA ASP A 82 9.34 19.89 -6.32
C ASP A 82 7.81 20.06 -6.48
N GLN A 83 7.31 20.19 -7.71
CA GLN A 83 5.89 20.50 -7.99
C GLN A 83 5.04 19.28 -8.36
N TYR A 84 5.67 18.20 -8.84
CA TYR A 84 4.98 17.10 -9.48
C TYR A 84 5.25 15.77 -8.78
N GLY A 85 4.24 14.90 -8.79
CA GLY A 85 4.29 13.58 -8.19
C GLY A 85 3.90 12.47 -9.16
N VAL A 86 4.07 11.24 -8.72
CA VAL A 86 3.67 10.02 -9.45
C VAL A 86 2.48 9.39 -8.76
N THR A 87 1.44 9.04 -9.52
CA THR A 87 0.26 8.34 -9.00
C THR A 87 -0.01 7.07 -9.79
N VAL A 88 -0.17 5.93 -9.11
CA VAL A 88 -0.55 4.65 -9.69
C VAL A 88 -1.90 4.21 -9.13
N ARG A 89 -2.88 3.97 -10.01
CA ARG A 89 -4.29 3.75 -9.61
C ARG A 89 -4.80 2.31 -9.82
N TYR A 90 -3.98 1.42 -10.39
CA TYR A 90 -4.44 0.13 -10.90
C TYR A 90 -3.48 -1.00 -10.55
N GLY A 91 -3.99 -2.18 -10.15
CA GLY A 91 -3.16 -3.40 -10.05
C GLY A 91 -3.47 -4.52 -9.04
N VAL A 92 -4.52 -4.51 -8.21
CA VAL A 92 -4.82 -5.67 -7.33
C VAL A 92 -5.82 -6.60 -7.99
N GLY A 93 -5.51 -7.91 -7.92
CA GLY A 93 -6.36 -9.00 -8.39
C GLY A 93 -6.26 -9.31 -9.89
N THR A 94 -5.40 -8.62 -10.64
CA THR A 94 -5.19 -8.88 -12.08
C THR A 94 -4.04 -9.85 -12.37
N GLY A 95 -3.18 -10.13 -11.39
CA GLY A 95 -1.96 -10.92 -11.57
C GLY A 95 -0.90 -10.26 -12.46
N ASN A 96 -1.03 -8.95 -12.76
CA ASN A 96 -0.12 -8.22 -13.63
C ASN A 96 0.22 -6.84 -13.03
N PRO A 97 1.27 -6.74 -12.19
CA PRO A 97 1.68 -5.48 -11.58
C PRO A 97 2.22 -4.49 -12.62
N VAL A 98 2.14 -3.20 -12.33
CA VAL A 98 2.80 -2.16 -13.13
C VAL A 98 4.29 -2.21 -12.86
N ASN A 99 5.11 -2.42 -13.89
CA ASN A 99 6.56 -2.42 -13.76
C ASN A 99 7.12 -1.02 -14.04
N LEU A 100 7.83 -0.47 -13.06
CA LEU A 100 8.46 0.85 -13.13
C LEU A 100 9.95 0.72 -12.83
N LYS A 101 10.76 1.54 -13.49
CA LYS A 101 12.19 1.66 -13.27
C LYS A 101 12.50 3.05 -12.77
N LEU A 102 13.09 3.17 -11.59
CA LEU A 102 13.54 4.47 -11.10
C LEU A 102 14.99 4.69 -11.49
N ASP A 103 15.25 5.82 -12.13
CA ASP A 103 16.57 6.20 -12.56
C ASP A 103 16.84 7.67 -12.25
N ASN A 104 17.50 7.88 -11.12
CA ASN A 104 17.82 9.20 -10.57
C ASN A 104 16.58 10.09 -10.47
N LEU A 105 15.45 9.49 -10.11
CA LEU A 105 14.18 10.18 -9.89
C LEU A 105 14.25 10.90 -8.53
N GLN A 106 14.09 12.21 -8.55
CA GLN A 106 14.15 13.06 -7.36
C GLN A 106 12.88 13.89 -7.26
N ILE A 107 12.04 13.59 -6.28
CA ILE A 107 10.79 14.30 -6.04
C ILE A 107 10.80 14.83 -4.61
N ASP A 108 10.68 16.15 -4.46
CA ASP A 108 10.58 16.83 -3.16
C ASP A 108 9.34 17.74 -3.12
N THR A 109 8.21 17.15 -2.76
CA THR A 109 6.94 17.86 -2.65
C THR A 109 6.69 18.39 -1.25
N SER A 110 7.69 18.46 -0.38
CA SER A 110 7.57 18.86 1.03
C SER A 110 6.89 20.21 1.27
N LYS A 111 6.83 21.06 0.25
CA LYS A 111 6.25 22.41 0.29
C LYS A 111 4.96 22.58 -0.53
N ASN A 112 4.44 21.51 -1.14
CA ASN A 112 3.41 21.59 -2.18
C ASN A 112 2.16 20.74 -1.92
N ASP A 113 1.89 20.37 -0.65
CA ASP A 113 0.71 19.59 -0.21
C ASP A 113 0.43 18.36 -1.11
N LEU A 114 1.50 17.71 -1.56
CA LEU A 114 1.45 16.63 -2.55
C LEU A 114 2.27 15.43 -2.07
N CYS A 115 1.80 14.24 -2.41
CA CYS A 115 2.55 13.00 -2.26
C CYS A 115 3.53 12.84 -3.43
N ALA A 116 4.81 12.59 -3.13
CA ALA A 116 5.84 12.39 -4.14
C ALA A 116 5.53 11.17 -5.02
N PHE A 117 5.13 10.06 -4.39
CA PHE A 117 4.80 8.81 -5.09
C PHE A 117 3.67 8.08 -4.37
N SER A 118 2.50 8.02 -4.99
CA SER A 118 1.30 7.39 -4.42
C SER A 118 0.87 6.15 -5.21
N ILE A 119 0.79 5.03 -4.51
CA ILE A 119 0.20 3.77 -4.95
C ILE A 119 -1.15 3.66 -4.26
N LEU A 120 -2.23 3.86 -5.02
CA LEU A 120 -3.58 3.86 -4.48
C LEU A 120 -4.01 2.47 -4.03
N GLU A 121 -5.13 2.42 -3.31
CA GLU A 121 -5.80 1.17 -2.97
C GLU A 121 -6.03 0.33 -4.23
N ASN A 122 -5.81 -0.97 -4.10
CA ASN A 122 -5.88 -1.89 -5.23
C ASN A 122 -4.92 -1.59 -6.39
N ALA A 123 -3.81 -0.89 -6.18
CA ALA A 123 -2.71 -0.86 -7.14
C ALA A 123 -1.61 -1.86 -6.75
N SER A 124 -0.93 -2.46 -7.72
CA SER A 124 0.21 -3.36 -7.49
C SER A 124 1.35 -2.95 -8.41
N VAL A 125 2.50 -2.65 -7.82
CA VAL A 125 3.62 -2.01 -8.51
C VAL A 125 4.91 -2.75 -8.18
N VAL A 126 5.68 -3.07 -9.21
CA VAL A 126 7.08 -3.47 -9.08
C VAL A 126 7.93 -2.27 -9.41
N ILE A 127 8.78 -1.86 -8.47
CA ILE A 127 9.73 -0.78 -8.63
C ILE A 127 11.13 -1.39 -8.71
N GLU A 128 11.76 -1.31 -9.87
CA GLU A 128 13.17 -1.64 -10.05
C GLU A 128 14.03 -0.38 -9.88
N LEU A 129 14.87 -0.38 -8.84
CA LEU A 129 15.91 0.62 -8.63
C LEU A 129 17.10 0.31 -9.54
N MET A 130 17.26 1.11 -10.60
CA MET A 130 18.30 0.86 -11.60
C MET A 130 19.69 0.96 -10.98
N ASP A 131 20.62 0.14 -11.46
CA ASP A 131 21.97 0.05 -10.92
C ASP A 131 22.69 1.40 -10.94
N GLY A 132 23.38 1.72 -9.84
CA GLY A 132 24.12 2.98 -9.68
C GLY A 132 23.27 4.26 -9.60
N THR A 133 21.95 4.14 -9.49
CA THR A 133 21.05 5.32 -9.39
C THR A 133 20.73 5.69 -7.95
N ASP A 134 20.56 6.99 -7.68
CA ASP A 134 20.06 7.51 -6.39
C ASP A 134 18.69 8.15 -6.56
N ASN A 135 17.67 7.48 -6.03
CA ASN A 135 16.28 7.93 -6.13
C ASN A 135 15.84 8.52 -4.79
N ARG A 136 15.13 9.65 -4.82
CA ARG A 136 14.74 10.40 -3.63
C ARG A 136 13.27 10.78 -3.73
N LEU A 137 12.49 10.38 -2.74
CA LEU A 137 11.06 10.67 -2.63
C LEU A 137 10.80 11.35 -1.29
N THR A 138 10.47 12.63 -1.30
CA THR A 138 10.15 13.42 -0.10
C THR A 138 8.78 14.05 -0.27
N SER A 139 7.86 13.72 0.62
CA SER A 139 6.47 14.16 0.52
C SER A 139 6.14 15.32 1.47
N ALA A 140 5.06 16.04 1.19
CA ALA A 140 4.45 16.99 2.12
C ALA A 140 3.90 16.30 3.37
N ASP A 141 3.53 17.13 4.36
CA ASP A 141 2.81 16.69 5.55
C ASP A 141 1.64 15.77 5.19
N TYR A 142 1.40 14.78 6.04
CA TYR A 142 0.30 13.82 5.90
C TYR A 142 0.43 12.83 4.73
N PHE A 143 1.57 12.81 4.02
CA PHE A 143 1.86 11.80 3.00
C PHE A 143 3.17 11.07 3.27
N ALA A 144 3.19 9.77 2.96
CA ALA A 144 4.43 9.01 2.96
C ALA A 144 5.30 9.38 1.76
N GLY A 145 6.62 9.24 1.87
CA GLY A 145 7.53 9.48 0.74
C GLY A 145 7.21 8.57 -0.44
N LEU A 146 7.03 7.29 -0.16
CA LEU A 146 6.46 6.28 -1.05
C LEU A 146 5.22 5.71 -0.39
N GLN A 147 4.05 6.18 -0.82
CA GLN A 147 2.79 5.87 -0.18
C GLN A 147 2.15 4.63 -0.77
N ALA A 148 1.97 3.60 0.06
CA ALA A 148 1.16 2.44 -0.25
C ALA A 148 -0.15 2.54 0.55
N GLN A 149 -1.21 3.00 -0.11
CA GLN A 149 -2.49 3.30 0.56
C GLN A 149 -3.18 2.03 1.04
N ASN A 150 -3.86 2.08 2.18
CA ASN A 150 -4.74 1.03 2.64
C ASN A 150 -6.10 1.63 3.01
N LEU A 151 -7.15 1.24 2.27
CA LEU A 151 -8.50 1.72 2.52
C LEU A 151 -9.48 0.56 2.69
N GLY A 152 -9.94 0.33 3.92
CA GLY A 152 -10.95 -0.69 4.20
C GLY A 152 -10.52 -2.10 3.79
N GLY A 153 -9.24 -2.44 3.99
CA GLY A 153 -8.66 -3.73 3.63
C GLY A 153 -8.21 -3.85 2.17
N LYS A 154 -8.33 -2.78 1.38
CA LYS A 154 -7.80 -2.70 0.02
C LYS A 154 -6.44 -2.01 0.06
N ALA A 155 -5.38 -2.82 0.19
CA ALA A 155 -4.03 -2.33 0.19
C ALA A 155 -3.53 -2.05 -1.24
N GLY A 156 -2.76 -0.98 -1.40
CA GLY A 156 -1.79 -0.84 -2.48
C GLY A 156 -0.59 -1.72 -2.16
N GLU A 157 -0.05 -2.35 -3.20
CA GLU A 157 1.08 -3.27 -3.11
C GLU A 157 2.29 -2.66 -3.80
N VAL A 158 3.42 -2.68 -3.11
CA VAL A 158 4.70 -2.24 -3.65
C VAL A 158 5.75 -3.31 -3.43
N ARG A 159 6.39 -3.73 -4.52
CA ARG A 159 7.55 -4.63 -4.48
C ARG A 159 8.77 -3.90 -5.02
N ILE A 160 9.78 -3.74 -4.19
CA ILE A 160 11.02 -3.02 -4.52
C ILE A 160 12.13 -4.04 -4.83
N THR A 161 12.79 -3.85 -5.97
CA THR A 161 13.90 -4.68 -6.45
C THR A 161 15.03 -3.83 -7.02
N GLY A 162 16.11 -4.47 -7.45
CA GLY A 162 17.23 -3.81 -8.14
C GLY A 162 18.40 -3.52 -7.21
N THR A 163 19.43 -2.88 -7.72
CA THR A 163 20.68 -2.62 -6.99
C THR A 163 20.91 -1.14 -6.69
N GLY A 164 20.10 -0.24 -7.25
CA GLY A 164 20.13 1.19 -6.95
C GLY A 164 19.69 1.53 -5.52
N SER A 165 19.70 2.83 -5.21
CA SER A 165 19.24 3.35 -3.93
C SER A 165 17.89 4.06 -4.02
N LEU A 166 17.16 3.99 -2.91
CA LEU A 166 15.95 4.77 -2.65
C LEU A 166 16.05 5.41 -1.26
N THR A 167 15.99 6.74 -1.22
CA THR A 167 15.76 7.51 -0.01
C THR A 167 14.30 7.99 0.00
N SER A 168 13.50 7.53 0.96
CA SER A 168 12.07 7.85 1.07
C SER A 168 11.78 8.54 2.40
N THR A 169 11.27 9.77 2.36
CA THR A 169 11.00 10.60 3.55
C THR A 169 9.53 10.99 3.59
N GLY A 170 8.85 10.60 4.66
CA GLY A 170 7.46 10.98 4.93
C GLY A 170 7.37 12.38 5.52
N GLY A 171 6.27 13.09 5.23
CA GLY A 171 5.92 14.30 5.94
C GLY A 171 5.36 14.03 7.34
N ARG A 172 5.00 15.08 8.07
CA ARG A 172 4.45 14.96 9.43
C ARG A 172 3.29 13.97 9.49
N GLY A 173 3.32 13.06 10.47
CA GLY A 173 2.30 12.06 10.72
C GLY A 173 2.35 10.83 9.79
N SER A 174 3.35 10.70 8.93
CA SER A 174 3.36 9.69 7.85
C SER A 174 4.65 8.88 7.79
N ALA A 175 4.55 7.68 7.24
CA ALA A 175 5.69 6.79 7.12
C ALA A 175 6.70 7.25 6.05
N GLY A 176 7.95 6.79 6.13
CA GLY A 176 8.90 6.94 5.03
C GLY A 176 8.42 6.17 3.79
N ILE A 177 8.10 4.88 3.99
CA ILE A 177 7.44 4.01 3.01
C ILE A 177 6.21 3.37 3.67
N GLY A 178 5.02 3.57 3.10
CA GLY A 178 3.79 2.95 3.58
C GLY A 178 2.63 3.91 3.75
N GLY A 179 2.06 3.96 4.96
CA GLY A 179 0.83 4.68 5.29
C GLY A 179 1.01 6.19 5.49
N ALA A 180 -0.07 6.92 5.20
CA ALA A 180 -0.23 8.35 5.45
C ALA A 180 -0.71 8.61 6.89
N GLN A 181 -0.90 9.87 7.29
CA GLN A 181 -1.54 10.15 8.59
C GLN A 181 -3.02 9.74 8.59
N ASN A 182 -3.47 9.09 9.68
CA ASN A 182 -4.89 8.82 9.94
C ASN A 182 -5.62 10.06 10.51
N ILE A 183 -5.80 11.13 9.72
CA ILE A 183 -6.52 12.34 10.19
C ILE A 183 -8.03 12.26 10.04
N THR A 184 -8.55 11.57 9.03
CA THR A 184 -10.00 11.54 8.76
C THR A 184 -10.51 10.17 8.30
N HIS A 185 -9.65 9.33 7.74
CA HIS A 185 -9.99 8.05 7.14
C HIS A 185 -8.78 7.10 7.27
N TRP A 186 -9.06 5.80 7.33
CA TRP A 186 -8.26 4.57 7.49
C TRP A 186 -6.90 4.44 6.75
N TYR A 187 -6.39 5.49 6.10
CA TYR A 187 -5.12 5.53 5.38
C TYR A 187 -3.87 5.56 6.28
N GLY A 188 -4.07 5.56 7.60
CA GLY A 188 -3.02 5.37 8.60
C GLY A 188 -2.22 4.10 8.36
N THR A 189 -2.93 3.01 8.07
CA THR A 189 -2.34 1.69 7.97
C THR A 189 -1.49 1.56 6.71
N GLY A 190 -0.31 0.96 6.84
CA GLY A 190 0.53 0.60 5.70
C GLY A 190 -0.20 -0.33 4.71
N GLY A 191 0.14 -0.20 3.42
CA GLY A 191 -0.24 -1.18 2.40
C GLY A 191 0.56 -2.48 2.51
N ASN A 192 0.67 -3.21 1.39
CA ASN A 192 1.53 -4.39 1.28
C ASN A 192 2.89 -3.95 0.74
N ILE A 193 3.94 -4.07 1.54
CA ILE A 193 5.28 -3.62 1.22
C ILE A 193 6.19 -4.85 1.14
N SER A 194 6.86 -5.05 0.02
CA SER A 194 7.87 -6.09 -0.18
C SER A 194 9.19 -5.47 -0.63
N ILE A 195 10.26 -5.73 0.10
CA ILE A 195 11.62 -5.30 -0.26
C ILE A 195 12.46 -6.55 -0.50
N ASP A 196 12.84 -6.77 -1.76
CA ASP A 196 13.59 -7.95 -2.16
C ASP A 196 15.09 -7.65 -2.36
N SER A 197 15.42 -6.41 -2.72
CA SER A 197 16.80 -5.95 -2.95
C SER A 197 16.89 -4.42 -2.95
N GLY A 198 18.10 -3.89 -3.17
CA GLY A 198 18.40 -2.46 -3.24
C GLY A 198 18.96 -1.90 -1.95
N LYS A 199 19.33 -0.62 -1.98
CA LYS A 199 19.72 0.15 -0.80
C LYS A 199 18.59 1.10 -0.42
N ILE A 200 17.87 0.77 0.64
CA ILE A 200 16.67 1.51 1.06
C ILE A 200 16.97 2.31 2.32
N THR A 201 16.66 3.60 2.29
CA THR A 201 16.66 4.47 3.47
C THR A 201 15.27 5.08 3.59
N ALA A 202 14.54 4.72 4.65
CA ALA A 202 13.18 5.16 4.89
C ALA A 202 13.10 5.93 6.21
N THR A 203 12.66 7.17 6.16
CA THR A 203 12.54 8.05 7.33
C THR A 203 11.10 8.51 7.47
N GLY A 204 10.47 8.14 8.59
CA GLY A 204 9.15 8.64 8.95
C GLY A 204 9.20 10.10 9.37
N GLY A 205 8.12 10.84 9.10
CA GLY A 205 7.90 12.13 9.74
C GLY A 205 7.55 11.95 11.23
N GLU A 206 7.35 13.07 11.95
CA GLU A 206 6.86 13.02 13.33
C GLU A 206 5.67 12.05 13.45
N GLU A 207 5.72 11.10 14.41
CA GLU A 207 4.67 10.08 14.65
C GLU A 207 4.48 9.00 13.57
N GLY A 208 5.23 9.02 12.47
CA GLY A 208 5.18 8.00 11.41
C GLY A 208 6.35 7.01 11.46
N ALA A 209 6.11 5.76 11.08
CA ALA A 209 7.15 4.73 11.04
C ALA A 209 8.18 5.00 9.92
N GLY A 210 9.38 4.44 10.03
CA GLY A 210 10.31 4.43 8.89
C GLY A 210 9.69 3.68 7.71
N ILE A 211 9.31 2.42 7.93
CA ILE A 211 8.55 1.59 7.00
C ILE A 211 7.31 1.06 7.72
N GLY A 212 6.12 1.33 7.19
CA GLY A 212 4.87 0.82 7.73
C GLY A 212 3.80 1.89 7.88
N GLY A 213 3.25 2.07 9.09
CA GLY A 213 2.09 2.93 9.34
C GLY A 213 2.43 4.40 9.62
N GLY A 214 1.51 5.30 9.29
CA GLY A 214 1.51 6.68 9.79
C GLY A 214 0.93 6.77 11.21
N TYR A 215 0.76 7.99 11.72
CA TYR A 215 0.14 8.23 13.03
C TYR A 215 -1.24 7.57 13.13
N LYS A 216 -1.45 6.81 14.21
CA LYS A 216 -2.61 5.93 14.47
C LYS A 216 -2.84 4.88 13.38
N GLY A 217 -1.78 4.49 12.68
CA GLY A 217 -1.78 3.55 11.60
C GLY A 217 -0.95 2.32 11.91
N ASP A 218 -1.52 1.13 11.66
CA ASP A 218 -0.78 -0.12 11.80
C ASP A 218 0.23 -0.31 10.66
N GLY A 219 1.24 -1.14 10.84
CA GLY A 219 2.31 -1.35 9.85
C GLY A 219 1.87 -1.93 8.51
N GLY A 220 0.68 -2.54 8.41
CA GLY A 220 0.22 -3.23 7.21
C GLY A 220 0.83 -4.63 7.08
N VAL A 221 1.14 -5.06 5.85
CA VAL A 221 1.91 -6.29 5.60
C VAL A 221 3.28 -5.89 5.08
N ILE A 222 4.33 -6.22 5.82
CA ILE A 222 5.71 -5.87 5.49
C ILE A 222 6.53 -7.14 5.35
N ARG A 223 7.07 -7.35 4.15
CA ARG A 223 8.03 -8.41 3.84
C ARG A 223 9.38 -7.78 3.47
N ILE A 224 10.45 -8.19 4.15
CA ILE A 224 11.81 -7.77 3.80
C ILE A 224 12.70 -9.00 3.68
N SER A 225 12.99 -9.38 2.44
CA SER A 225 13.69 -10.62 2.11
C SER A 225 15.14 -10.41 1.64
N GLY A 226 15.52 -9.18 1.31
CA GLY A 226 16.89 -8.84 0.92
C GLY A 226 17.16 -7.35 0.88
N GLY A 227 18.34 -6.98 0.33
CA GLY A 227 18.81 -5.60 0.26
C GLY A 227 19.53 -5.12 1.54
N THR A 228 19.89 -3.83 1.55
CA THR A 228 20.36 -3.11 2.73
C THR A 228 19.29 -2.08 3.11
N VAL A 229 18.65 -2.25 4.25
CA VAL A 229 17.53 -1.40 4.67
C VAL A 229 17.89 -0.64 5.93
N THR A 230 17.74 0.67 5.89
CA THR A 230 17.79 1.56 7.05
C THR A 230 16.42 2.20 7.21
N ALA A 231 15.76 1.96 8.34
CA ALA A 231 14.42 2.47 8.63
C ALA A 231 14.43 3.23 9.95
N GLN A 232 14.09 4.52 9.91
CA GLN A 232 14.07 5.38 11.09
C GLN A 232 12.64 5.91 11.30
N GLY A 233 12.05 5.52 12.42
CA GLY A 233 10.78 6.06 12.88
C GLY A 233 10.91 7.49 13.35
N GLY A 234 9.87 8.27 13.16
CA GLY A 234 9.73 9.56 13.84
C GLY A 234 9.43 9.38 15.33
N LYS A 235 9.22 10.50 16.01
CA LYS A 235 8.86 10.53 17.44
C LYS A 235 7.74 9.53 17.76
N ASN A 236 7.92 8.69 18.77
CA ASN A 236 6.95 7.69 19.23
C ASN A 236 6.55 6.60 18.20
N ALA A 237 7.26 6.47 17.07
CA ALA A 237 6.94 5.52 16.03
C ALA A 237 8.03 4.45 15.87
N ALA A 238 7.65 3.30 15.31
CA ALA A 238 8.58 2.22 15.07
C ALA A 238 9.55 2.53 13.91
N GLY A 239 10.73 1.90 13.93
CA GLY A 239 11.59 1.88 12.74
C GLY A 239 10.89 1.16 11.59
N ILE A 240 10.45 -0.07 11.85
CA ILE A 240 9.63 -0.89 10.93
C ILE A 240 8.38 -1.36 11.69
N GLY A 241 7.19 -1.05 11.19
CA GLY A 241 5.91 -1.46 11.78
C GLY A 241 4.96 -0.29 11.99
N GLY A 242 4.42 -0.14 13.19
CA GLY A 242 3.36 0.84 13.49
C GLY A 242 3.86 2.27 13.65
N GLY A 243 3.01 3.24 13.26
CA GLY A 243 3.18 4.63 13.70
C GLY A 243 2.75 4.81 15.16
N HIS A 244 2.83 6.03 15.71
CA HIS A 244 2.39 6.28 17.10
C HIS A 244 0.92 5.86 17.28
N TYR A 245 0.60 5.09 18.34
CA TYR A 245 -0.67 4.39 18.59
C TYR A 245 -1.00 3.22 17.64
N GLY A 246 -0.14 2.87 16.70
CA GLY A 246 -0.34 1.80 15.72
C GLY A 246 0.36 0.49 16.09
N LEU A 247 -0.26 -0.63 15.71
CA LEU A 247 0.30 -1.97 15.85
C LEU A 247 1.32 -2.26 14.73
N ALA A 248 2.16 -3.26 14.95
CA ALA A 248 3.19 -3.68 14.00
C ALA A 248 2.62 -4.14 12.63
N GLY A 249 1.39 -4.68 12.62
CA GLY A 249 0.85 -5.37 11.46
C GLY A 249 1.43 -6.78 11.31
N SER A 250 1.54 -7.26 10.08
CA SER A 250 2.20 -8.53 9.74
C SER A 250 3.62 -8.27 9.28
N LEU A 251 4.60 -8.89 9.95
CA LEU A 251 6.03 -8.71 9.68
C LEU A 251 6.69 -10.04 9.34
N ASP A 252 7.26 -10.12 8.13
CA ASP A 252 8.10 -11.24 7.67
C ASP A 252 9.47 -10.67 7.23
N ILE A 253 10.48 -10.83 8.08
CA ILE A 253 11.81 -10.27 7.86
C ILE A 253 12.83 -11.41 7.91
N THR A 254 13.43 -11.68 6.75
CA THR A 254 14.49 -12.67 6.57
C THR A 254 15.79 -12.08 6.04
N ALA A 255 15.79 -10.78 5.69
CA ALA A 255 16.98 -10.07 5.25
C ALA A 255 18.03 -9.94 6.37
N GLU A 256 19.31 -10.05 5.98
CA GLU A 256 20.43 -10.00 6.93
C GLU A 256 20.88 -8.57 7.27
N ASN A 257 20.67 -7.60 6.39
CA ASN A 257 21.21 -6.23 6.53
C ASN A 257 20.11 -5.21 6.82
N ILE A 258 19.54 -5.29 8.03
CA ILE A 258 18.48 -4.39 8.51
C ILE A 258 18.99 -3.54 9.67
N THR A 259 18.90 -2.22 9.54
CA THR A 259 19.06 -1.26 10.62
C THR A 259 17.73 -0.55 10.82
N ALA A 260 17.01 -0.90 11.88
CA ALA A 260 15.75 -0.27 12.23
C ALA A 260 15.89 0.47 13.55
N GLN A 261 15.39 1.70 13.61
CA GLN A 261 15.44 2.53 14.81
C GLN A 261 14.06 3.13 15.07
N GLY A 262 13.45 2.72 16.17
CA GLY A 262 12.26 3.35 16.74
C GLY A 262 12.64 4.51 17.66
N SER A 263 11.63 5.26 18.08
CA SER A 263 11.76 6.36 19.04
C SER A 263 11.24 5.98 20.44
N ASP A 264 11.23 6.93 21.38
CA ASP A 264 10.84 6.74 22.78
C ASP A 264 9.50 5.99 22.90
N GLY A 265 9.53 4.83 23.56
CA GLY A 265 8.35 3.99 23.80
C GLY A 265 7.87 3.16 22.61
N ALA A 266 8.52 3.25 21.45
CA ALA A 266 8.22 2.45 20.26
C ALA A 266 9.29 1.37 20.03
N ASP A 267 8.91 0.31 19.32
CA ASP A 267 9.82 -0.77 18.96
C ASP A 267 10.73 -0.34 17.80
N SER A 268 11.95 -0.89 17.73
CA SER A 268 12.76 -0.75 16.51
C SER A 268 12.11 -1.48 15.33
N ILE A 269 11.58 -2.67 15.58
CA ILE A 269 10.75 -3.45 14.66
C ILE A 269 9.56 -3.95 15.48
N GLY A 270 8.36 -3.44 15.20
CA GLY A 270 7.19 -3.75 16.01
C GLY A 270 6.18 -2.60 16.08
N ASN A 271 5.61 -2.39 17.25
CA ASN A 271 4.56 -1.41 17.47
C ASN A 271 5.12 0.00 17.61
N GLY A 272 4.32 1.01 17.30
CA GLY A 272 4.58 2.37 17.75
C GLY A 272 4.24 2.51 19.24
N ALA A 273 4.65 3.62 19.86
CA ALA A 273 4.35 3.85 21.27
C ALA A 273 2.84 3.98 21.53
N ASP A 274 2.43 3.83 22.79
CA ASP A 274 1.05 4.04 23.26
C ASP A 274 -0.05 3.24 22.52
N TYR A 275 0.31 2.18 21.79
CA TYR A 275 -0.65 1.32 21.11
C TYR A 275 -1.63 0.67 22.10
N THR A 276 -2.87 0.41 21.66
CA THR A 276 -3.88 -0.27 22.49
C THR A 276 -4.15 -1.67 21.95
N GLU A 277 -3.98 -2.69 22.80
CA GLU A 277 -4.14 -4.12 22.43
C GLU A 277 -5.58 -4.51 22.05
N LYS A 278 -6.56 -3.61 22.21
CA LYS A 278 -7.98 -3.91 21.99
C LYS A 278 -8.35 -4.27 20.54
N ASN A 279 -7.46 -3.98 19.58
CA ASN A 279 -7.61 -4.32 18.17
C ASN A 279 -6.52 -5.27 17.63
N ALA A 280 -5.70 -5.86 18.50
CA ALA A 280 -4.65 -6.79 18.09
C ALA A 280 -5.28 -8.12 17.64
N GLY A 281 -5.66 -8.22 16.37
CA GLY A 281 -5.60 -9.50 15.67
C GLY A 281 -4.17 -10.03 15.73
N GLU A 282 -3.98 -11.34 15.64
CA GLU A 282 -2.67 -12.01 15.77
C GLU A 282 -1.56 -11.22 15.05
N THR A 283 -0.73 -10.54 15.84
CA THR A 283 0.47 -9.87 15.35
C THR A 283 1.51 -10.96 15.17
N VAL A 284 1.61 -11.49 13.96
CA VAL A 284 2.62 -12.49 13.60
C VAL A 284 3.89 -11.73 13.24
N ILE A 285 4.84 -11.72 14.18
CA ILE A 285 6.20 -11.22 13.95
C ILE A 285 7.08 -12.46 13.75
N GLU A 286 7.33 -12.82 12.50
CA GLU A 286 8.35 -13.81 12.14
C GLU A 286 9.64 -13.08 11.77
N VAL A 287 10.44 -12.72 12.78
CA VAL A 287 11.84 -12.35 12.55
C VAL A 287 12.67 -13.64 12.61
N GLN A 288 13.15 -14.13 11.47
CA GLN A 288 14.20 -15.14 11.47
C GLN A 288 15.50 -14.43 11.86
N GLN A 289 15.92 -14.60 13.13
CA GLN A 289 17.06 -13.89 13.69
C GLN A 289 18.35 -14.19 12.90
N SER A 290 18.77 -13.22 12.09
CA SER A 290 20.12 -13.11 11.53
C SER A 290 21.00 -12.32 12.52
N THR A 291 22.26 -12.71 12.65
CA THR A 291 23.19 -12.35 13.74
C THR A 291 23.70 -10.91 13.79
N ASP A 292 23.13 -9.97 13.02
CA ASP A 292 23.61 -8.57 12.96
C ASP A 292 22.50 -7.50 13.08
N VAL A 293 21.39 -7.80 13.77
CA VAL A 293 20.42 -6.75 14.15
C VAL A 293 21.04 -5.86 15.23
N LYS A 294 21.59 -4.71 14.83
CA LYS A 294 21.94 -3.63 15.78
C LYS A 294 20.66 -2.95 16.26
N VAL A 295 20.12 -3.45 17.36
CA VAL A 295 19.15 -2.73 18.19
C VAL A 295 19.96 -1.75 19.05
N ASP A 296 20.22 -0.55 18.54
CA ASP A 296 20.86 0.49 19.34
C ASP A 296 19.86 0.98 20.40
N ALA A 297 19.92 0.39 21.60
CA ALA A 297 19.20 0.88 22.76
C ALA A 297 19.72 2.29 23.10
N VAL A 298 18.84 3.29 23.06
CA VAL A 298 19.13 4.63 23.57
C VAL A 298 19.38 4.50 25.08
N PRO A 299 20.51 5.00 25.62
CA PRO A 299 20.71 5.04 27.05
C PRO A 299 19.65 5.97 27.65
N THR A 300 18.79 5.43 28.50
CA THR A 300 17.82 6.21 29.25
C THR A 300 18.55 7.29 30.04
N ALA A 301 18.20 8.55 29.77
CA ALA A 301 18.66 9.66 30.58
C ALA A 301 18.22 9.42 32.04
N PRO A 302 19.11 9.53 33.04
CA PRO A 302 18.73 9.29 34.42
C PRO A 302 17.71 10.36 34.86
N PRO A 303 16.67 9.99 35.61
CA PRO A 303 15.62 10.92 36.00
C PRO A 303 16.20 12.07 36.84
N ALA A 304 15.70 13.27 36.59
CA ALA A 304 16.10 14.52 37.24
C ALA A 304 16.05 14.39 38.77
N GLN A 305 17.14 14.77 39.41
CA GLN A 305 17.31 14.81 40.86
C GLN A 305 16.48 15.94 41.47
N THR A 306 15.65 15.60 42.46
CA THR A 306 15.15 16.54 43.46
C THR A 306 15.90 16.30 44.77
N GLU A 307 16.58 17.34 45.25
CA GLU A 307 17.41 17.39 46.46
C GLU A 307 16.55 17.51 47.76
N PRO A 308 17.11 17.38 48.99
CA PRO A 308 16.93 16.20 49.84
C PRO A 308 16.19 16.47 51.17
N GLN A 309 15.71 15.41 51.84
CA GLN A 309 15.41 15.42 53.27
C GLN A 309 16.22 14.35 54.03
N LYS A 310 17.00 14.82 55.02
CA LYS A 310 17.58 14.11 56.19
C LYS A 310 16.48 13.30 56.91
N GLN A 311 16.66 12.20 57.63
CA GLN A 311 17.70 11.49 58.41
C GLN A 311 17.15 10.04 58.52
N GLU A 312 17.90 8.95 58.73
CA GLU A 312 18.60 8.59 59.96
C GLU A 312 19.27 7.21 59.74
N GLU A 313 20.41 7.02 60.38
CA GLU A 313 21.36 5.91 60.23
C GLU A 313 21.01 4.76 61.19
N ALA A 314 20.88 3.53 60.70
CA ALA A 314 21.00 2.33 61.55
C ALA A 314 21.49 1.12 60.74
N SER A 315 22.56 0.54 61.27
CA SER A 315 23.42 -0.53 60.80
C SER A 315 22.85 -1.96 60.91
N GLN A 316 23.57 -2.90 60.27
CA GLN A 316 23.59 -4.37 60.49
C GLN A 316 22.44 -5.17 59.82
N GLU A 317 22.60 -6.37 59.27
CA GLU A 317 23.69 -7.32 59.00
C GLU A 317 23.03 -8.43 58.14
N ASN A 318 23.72 -8.95 57.13
CA ASN A 318 23.22 -10.04 56.28
C ASN A 318 23.45 -11.38 57.03
N PRO A 319 22.53 -12.37 56.96
CA PRO A 319 22.91 -13.55 56.18
C PRO A 319 21.75 -14.25 55.44
N ALA A 320 22.05 -14.73 54.25
CA ALA A 320 21.38 -15.88 53.62
C ALA A 320 22.20 -17.17 53.90
N PRO A 321 21.78 -18.40 53.51
CA PRO A 321 20.50 -18.85 52.95
C PRO A 321 19.94 -20.14 53.61
N VAL A 322 18.67 -20.50 53.37
CA VAL A 322 18.19 -21.88 53.59
C VAL A 322 17.38 -22.39 52.40
N LYS A 323 17.87 -23.52 51.85
CA LYS A 323 17.26 -24.40 50.86
C LYS A 323 15.91 -24.95 51.33
N LYS A 324 14.97 -25.16 50.40
CA LYS A 324 14.15 -26.39 50.38
C LYS A 324 13.67 -26.71 48.97
N ALA A 325 13.75 -28.01 48.68
CA ALA A 325 13.43 -28.68 47.43
C ALA A 325 12.01 -29.26 47.44
N GLY A 326 11.51 -29.54 46.24
CA GLY A 326 10.42 -30.45 45.89
C GLY A 326 10.14 -30.27 44.39
N ALA A 327 10.53 -31.17 43.47
CA ALA A 327 9.96 -32.50 43.20
C ALA A 327 8.42 -32.44 43.24
N GLY A 328 7.65 -32.72 42.20
CA GLY A 328 7.84 -33.20 40.83
C GLY A 328 6.43 -33.46 40.28
N ASN A 329 6.26 -33.54 38.95
CA ASN A 329 5.58 -34.66 38.30
C ASN A 329 5.40 -34.41 36.81
N ILE A 330 6.04 -35.30 36.06
CA ILE A 330 5.71 -35.70 34.69
C ILE A 330 4.43 -36.54 34.80
N LEU A 331 3.39 -36.19 34.04
CA LEU A 331 2.37 -37.15 33.64
C LEU A 331 2.20 -37.11 32.12
N LEU A 332 2.73 -38.16 31.51
CA LEU A 332 2.36 -38.65 30.20
C LEU A 332 0.99 -39.33 30.35
N SER A 333 -0.03 -38.92 29.60
CA SER A 333 -1.17 -39.80 29.32
C SER A 333 -1.59 -39.70 27.87
N PHE A 334 -1.19 -40.73 27.12
CA PHE A 334 -1.87 -41.18 25.92
C PHE A 334 -3.35 -41.44 26.21
N GLY A 335 -4.22 -40.94 25.34
CA GLY A 335 -5.62 -41.33 25.30
C GLY A 335 -6.55 -40.17 24.98
N LEU A 336 -6.76 -39.89 23.70
CA LEU A 336 -8.02 -40.29 23.05
C LEU A 336 -8.03 -39.75 21.60
N LEU A 337 -7.46 -40.57 20.74
CA LEU A 337 -7.82 -40.69 19.34
C LEU A 337 -9.31 -41.07 19.25
N LEU A 338 -10.21 -40.10 19.10
CA LEU A 338 -11.60 -40.26 18.62
C LEU A 338 -12.35 -38.92 18.55
N LEU A 339 -11.87 -37.96 17.74
CA LEU A 339 -12.66 -36.80 17.28
C LEU A 339 -12.31 -36.39 15.84
N LEU A 340 -11.90 -37.36 15.02
CA LEU A 340 -11.89 -37.25 13.56
C LEU A 340 -12.99 -38.16 13.00
N MET A 341 -14.24 -37.71 13.13
CA MET A 341 -15.45 -38.15 12.41
C MET A 341 -16.65 -37.46 13.08
N GLY A 342 -17.01 -36.26 12.60
CA GLY A 342 -18.14 -35.53 13.20
C GLY A 342 -18.39 -34.10 12.71
N ALA A 343 -17.64 -33.59 11.74
CA ALA A 343 -17.82 -32.24 11.22
C ALA A 343 -18.19 -32.17 9.72
N GLU A 344 -18.80 -33.23 9.17
CA GLU A 344 -19.35 -33.23 7.79
C GLU A 344 -20.88 -33.43 7.73
N LEU A 345 -21.62 -33.31 8.84
CA LEU A 345 -23.09 -33.42 8.85
C LEU A 345 -23.80 -32.22 9.48
N GLY A 346 -23.26 -31.01 9.26
CA GLY A 346 -23.86 -29.74 9.71
C GLY A 346 -24.27 -28.77 8.59
N LEU A 347 -23.76 -28.96 7.36
CA LEU A 347 -23.98 -28.01 6.25
C LEU A 347 -25.07 -28.40 5.25
N CYS A 348 -25.71 -29.56 5.36
CA CYS A 348 -26.66 -30.05 4.35
C CYS A 348 -28.15 -29.97 4.75
N LYS A 349 -28.51 -29.18 5.78
CA LYS A 349 -29.92 -28.99 6.21
C LYS A 349 -30.39 -27.54 6.32
N ARG A 350 -29.61 -26.59 5.79
CA ARG A 350 -29.96 -25.15 5.80
C ARG A 350 -30.11 -24.52 4.41
N MET A 351 -30.15 -25.33 3.34
CA MET A 351 -30.37 -24.86 1.96
C MET A 351 -31.67 -25.35 1.30
N GLU A 352 -32.54 -26.09 2.00
CA GLU A 352 -33.86 -26.51 1.47
C GLU A 352 -35.05 -25.67 1.95
N LYS A 353 -34.80 -24.55 2.65
CA LYS A 353 -35.88 -23.66 3.14
C LYS A 353 -35.94 -22.28 2.49
N HIS A 354 -35.21 -22.06 1.40
CA HIS A 354 -35.21 -20.78 0.65
C HIS A 354 -35.54 -20.91 -0.85
N CYS A 355 -36.06 -22.06 -1.30
CA CYS A 355 -36.55 -22.23 -2.67
C CYS A 355 -38.04 -22.64 -2.76
N ALA A 356 -38.85 -22.37 -1.73
CA ALA A 356 -40.26 -22.76 -1.70
C ALA A 356 -41.25 -21.62 -1.36
N GLU A 357 -40.86 -20.36 -1.53
CA GLU A 357 -41.75 -19.20 -1.31
C GLU A 357 -41.81 -18.18 -2.47
N ASP A 358 -41.28 -18.49 -3.66
CA ASP A 358 -41.35 -17.58 -4.82
C ASP A 358 -42.23 -18.08 -5.98
N GLU A 359 -43.01 -19.15 -5.80
CA GLU A 359 -43.94 -19.68 -6.82
C GLU A 359 -45.44 -19.49 -6.47
N SER A 360 -45.80 -18.48 -5.67
CA SER A 360 -47.23 -18.16 -5.42
C SER A 360 -47.69 -16.76 -5.84
N SER A 361 -46.90 -15.98 -6.57
CA SER A 361 -47.40 -14.73 -7.16
C SER A 361 -46.83 -14.45 -8.55
N GLN A 362 -47.38 -15.11 -9.57
CA GLN A 362 -47.76 -14.47 -10.84
C GLN A 362 -48.40 -15.51 -11.78
N GLY A 363 -49.68 -15.80 -11.52
CA GLY A 363 -50.56 -16.40 -12.50
C GLY A 363 -51.10 -15.34 -13.46
N TYR A 364 -50.85 -15.55 -14.76
CA TYR A 364 -51.76 -15.35 -15.88
C TYR A 364 -52.45 -13.98 -16.09
N ARG A 365 -52.10 -13.32 -17.22
CA ARG A 365 -52.99 -13.23 -18.41
C ARG A 365 -52.25 -12.63 -19.62
N ASN A 366 -52.05 -13.49 -20.63
CA ASN A 366 -52.01 -13.18 -22.06
C ASN A 366 -53.45 -13.24 -22.63
N PRO A 367 -53.75 -12.91 -23.91
CA PRO A 367 -52.85 -12.83 -25.08
C PRO A 367 -52.80 -11.48 -25.79
#